data_AF-K2NJF8-F1
#
_entry.id   AF-K2NJF8-F1
#
_cell.length_a   1.000
_cell.length_b   1.000
_cell.length_c   1.000
_cell.angle_alpha   90.00
_cell.angle_beta   90.00
_cell.angle_gamma   90.00
#
_symmetry.space_group_name_H-M   'P 1'
#
loop_
_entity.id
_entity.type
_entity.pdbx_description
1 polymer ?
#
loop_
_entity_poly.entity_id
_entity_poly.type
_entity_poly.pdbx_seq_one_letter_code
_entity_poly.pdbx_strand_id
1 'polypeptide(L)'
;MHSSRFEISFSLFFLVLTLRGFERPHLSHFSRREKKGGDTRAPFVFFFLLLLFSSSNYLCAARLMIVRRLRCASIILLPGNNMLRRRRRAGLRHGSRVMGGFALTAAEREHGSLHDNRSGSSLHDTQPTDNIDSLRREESSETMLPFMEGTSGGDEEAEGAQHCVVEGERSDGEKDELRSLHLSACTLCDAAEREIKAEIERDSRDGVAAIPPLPPSGWKVQHPVGSNYFVMTRTLSGGAKSAEQQTRRYQSVHDVFLKTLKENQRRNVLREKKQRQETEEEEEDKEQEQQQGLQGQMQEQAGNDMDDIASSTSLRSKGSVKKMVVDYSGQKQHRAVLREMADSNDAEHVDRMDVCLTVFAPFRVYDPSLHDPTVDICEWSSFDVLVRKKKATVKKGSGGITNIALNSLAQLVHDKALCMFVRLASVNSEMRIRFIQFLSVNEAQALEEHACFGRGEPGFLELMRRRRQMRARTRPFRSLRRYDEPLISLHEAPNTQDASSTSPLAIGSQQDSRGSAYELLTDCFDSTGEYSRTLCYSGPYLSELSKEMMGALQDYLQGDLAISQELCEYVCQMQFFLEQEEYMAWLGRLRHVATVVSGRSHK
;
A
#
# COMPACT_ATOMS: atom_id res chain seq x y z
N MET A 1 14.19 -1.39 -59.10
CA MET A 1 13.65 -0.34 -58.24
C MET A 1 13.63 -0.87 -56.82
N HIS A 2 14.62 -0.44 -56.04
CA HIS A 2 14.89 -0.93 -54.69
C HIS A 2 13.90 -0.31 -53.69
N SER A 3 13.24 -1.16 -52.91
CA SER A 3 12.58 -0.77 -51.66
C SER A 3 13.19 -1.64 -50.56
N SER A 4 14.14 -1.04 -49.84
CA SER A 4 14.82 -1.61 -48.69
C SER A 4 13.93 -1.44 -47.45
N ARG A 5 13.52 -2.56 -46.86
CA ARG A 5 12.89 -2.61 -45.53
C ARG A 5 13.98 -2.37 -44.48
N PHE A 6 13.84 -1.30 -43.71
CA PHE A 6 14.62 -1.03 -42.51
C PHE A 6 13.87 -1.65 -41.32
N GLU A 7 14.42 -2.71 -40.74
CA GLU A 7 14.06 -3.16 -39.39
C GLU A 7 14.95 -2.37 -38.41
N ILE A 8 14.33 -1.54 -37.57
CA ILE A 8 15.02 -0.84 -36.49
C ILE A 8 14.78 -1.64 -35.21
N SER A 9 15.78 -2.43 -34.81
CA SER A 9 15.84 -3.03 -33.47
C SER A 9 16.42 -2.00 -32.50
N PHE A 10 15.61 -1.49 -31.57
CA PHE A 10 16.08 -0.70 -30.43
C PHE A 10 16.55 -1.65 -29.32
N SER A 11 17.87 -1.81 -29.18
CA SER A 11 18.47 -2.46 -28.02
C SER A 11 18.71 -1.43 -26.92
N LEU A 12 18.04 -1.60 -25.78
CA LEU A 12 18.28 -0.85 -24.55
C LEU A 12 19.62 -1.26 -23.94
N PHE A 13 20.53 -0.29 -23.81
CA PHE A 13 21.75 -0.39 -23.02
C PHE A 13 21.42 -0.17 -21.54
N PHE A 14 21.70 -1.16 -20.68
CA PHE A 14 21.89 -0.93 -19.25
C PHE A 14 23.28 -1.40 -18.82
N LEU A 15 23.96 -0.49 -18.14
CA LEU A 15 25.31 -0.57 -17.60
C LEU A 15 25.37 -1.60 -16.45
N VAL A 16 26.21 -2.63 -16.59
CA VAL A 16 26.51 -3.61 -15.53
C VAL A 16 27.72 -3.12 -14.74
N LEU A 17 27.53 -2.79 -13.45
CA LEU A 17 28.59 -2.62 -12.47
C LEU A 17 28.81 -3.96 -11.75
N THR A 18 29.95 -4.58 -12.00
CA THR A 18 30.40 -5.84 -11.41
C THR A 18 30.82 -5.67 -9.95
N LEU A 19 30.23 -6.46 -9.04
CA LEU A 19 30.83 -6.78 -7.74
C LEU A 19 31.54 -8.13 -7.85
N ARG A 20 32.87 -8.10 -7.75
CA ARG A 20 33.75 -9.25 -7.72
C ARG A 20 34.52 -9.17 -6.41
N GLY A 21 34.44 -10.21 -5.58
CA GLY A 21 35.34 -10.39 -4.44
C GLY A 21 34.66 -10.91 -3.18
N PHE A 22 34.59 -12.23 -3.03
CA PHE A 22 34.69 -12.87 -1.72
C PHE A 22 35.37 -14.23 -1.89
N GLU A 23 36.68 -14.23 -1.63
CA GLU A 23 37.49 -15.43 -1.42
C GLU A 23 37.14 -16.03 -0.05
N ARG A 24 36.96 -17.35 -0.01
CA ARG A 24 36.88 -18.14 1.22
C ARG A 24 38.29 -18.37 1.76
N PRO A 25 38.56 -18.20 3.07
CA PRO A 25 39.70 -18.84 3.68
C PRO A 25 39.34 -20.22 4.22
N HIS A 26 40.30 -21.11 4.02
CA HIS A 26 40.42 -22.47 4.54
C HIS A 26 40.20 -22.56 6.05
N LEU A 27 39.37 -23.53 6.47
CA LEU A 27 39.33 -24.04 7.84
C LEU A 27 40.53 -24.98 8.05
N SER A 28 41.45 -24.55 8.90
CA SER A 28 42.55 -25.35 9.42
C SER A 28 42.13 -26.09 10.70
N HIS A 29 42.44 -27.38 10.69
CA HIS A 29 42.73 -28.29 11.80
C HIS A 29 42.59 -27.76 13.23
N PHE A 30 41.67 -28.37 13.99
CA PHE A 30 41.88 -28.61 15.41
C PHE A 30 41.63 -30.09 15.74
N SER A 31 42.74 -30.77 16.01
CA SER A 31 42.81 -32.09 16.65
C SER A 31 42.73 -31.88 18.16
N ARG A 32 41.96 -32.70 18.89
CA ARG A 32 42.51 -33.66 19.87
C ARG A 32 41.42 -34.28 20.77
N ARG A 33 41.57 -35.60 20.93
CA ARG A 33 41.18 -36.44 22.08
C ARG A 33 39.69 -36.75 22.25
N GLU A 34 39.32 -37.97 21.87
CA GLU A 34 38.57 -38.84 22.78
C GLU A 34 38.83 -40.34 22.51
N LYS A 35 38.64 -41.12 23.58
CA LYS A 35 39.20 -42.45 23.81
C LYS A 35 38.35 -43.58 23.22
N LYS A 36 39.05 -44.68 22.96
CA LYS A 36 38.62 -46.02 22.52
C LYS A 36 37.50 -46.68 23.34
N GLY A 37 36.73 -47.50 22.62
CA GLY A 37 36.11 -48.76 23.08
C GLY A 37 34.58 -48.68 23.06
N GLY A 38 33.82 -49.58 22.46
CA GLY A 38 34.08 -50.84 21.76
C GLY A 38 32.73 -51.44 21.36
N ASP A 39 32.72 -52.19 20.26
CA ASP A 39 31.75 -53.18 19.78
C ASP A 39 30.29 -53.13 20.27
N THR A 40 29.37 -52.97 19.32
CA THR A 40 28.23 -53.89 19.17
C THR A 40 27.74 -53.91 17.72
N ARG A 41 27.50 -55.13 17.22
CA ARG A 41 27.11 -55.46 15.85
C ARG A 41 25.65 -55.11 15.55
N ALA A 42 25.42 -54.90 14.25
CA ALA A 42 24.20 -54.58 13.51
C ALA A 42 22.95 -55.43 13.86
N PRO A 43 21.77 -55.09 13.29
CA PRO A 43 21.45 -55.76 12.02
C PRO A 43 20.52 -55.01 11.01
N PHE A 44 20.51 -55.52 9.77
CA PHE A 44 19.46 -55.45 8.71
C PHE A 44 19.06 -54.04 8.15
N VAL A 45 18.76 -53.81 6.87
CA VAL A 45 17.84 -54.53 5.96
C VAL A 45 18.17 -54.25 4.48
N PHE A 46 17.96 -55.28 3.66
CA PHE A 46 17.92 -55.35 2.20
C PHE A 46 16.69 -54.65 1.57
N PHE A 47 16.91 -53.93 0.46
CA PHE A 47 16.17 -53.94 -0.81
C PHE A 47 14.63 -54.14 -0.92
N PHE A 48 14.07 -53.31 -1.83
CA PHE A 48 13.00 -53.52 -2.83
C PHE A 48 11.65 -52.79 -2.71
N LEU A 49 11.40 -52.01 -3.78
CA LEU A 49 10.10 -51.59 -4.33
C LEU A 49 9.07 -52.74 -4.38
N LEU A 50 7.81 -52.48 -3.99
CA LEU A 50 6.61 -52.73 -4.82
C LEU A 50 5.28 -52.34 -4.11
N LEU A 51 4.30 -51.95 -4.95
CA LEU A 51 2.84 -51.79 -4.75
C LEU A 51 2.35 -50.45 -4.17
N LEU A 52 1.74 -49.53 -4.94
CA LEU A 52 0.45 -49.53 -5.68
C LEU A 52 -0.82 -49.31 -4.83
N PHE A 53 -1.65 -48.37 -5.31
CA PHE A 53 -3.10 -48.18 -5.11
C PHE A 53 -3.67 -47.71 -3.76
N SER A 54 -3.95 -46.41 -3.67
CA SER A 54 -5.20 -45.75 -3.19
C SER A 54 -4.84 -44.32 -2.79
N SER A 55 -5.39 -43.24 -3.35
CA SER A 55 -6.81 -42.97 -3.48
C SER A 55 -7.05 -41.97 -4.62
N SER A 56 -7.77 -42.43 -5.64
CA SER A 56 -8.53 -41.60 -6.57
C SER A 56 -9.65 -40.93 -5.79
N ASN A 57 -9.65 -39.59 -5.65
CA ASN A 57 -10.83 -38.75 -5.37
C ASN A 57 -10.51 -37.24 -5.23
N TYR A 58 -9.71 -36.62 -6.12
CA TYR A 58 -9.66 -35.14 -6.23
C TYR A 58 -9.36 -34.66 -7.66
N LEU A 59 -9.85 -35.37 -8.67
CA LEU A 59 -9.61 -35.06 -10.09
C LEU A 59 -10.88 -34.58 -10.81
N CYS A 60 -11.59 -33.61 -10.24
CA CYS A 60 -12.74 -32.98 -10.93
C CYS A 60 -12.77 -31.43 -10.86
N ALA A 61 -11.81 -30.76 -10.23
CA ALA A 61 -11.77 -29.28 -10.19
C ALA A 61 -10.56 -28.64 -10.89
N ALA A 62 -9.53 -29.40 -11.25
CA ALA A 62 -8.26 -28.86 -11.79
C ALA A 62 -8.08 -29.02 -13.32
N ARG A 63 -9.16 -29.24 -14.07
CA ARG A 63 -9.10 -29.44 -15.54
C ARG A 63 -9.64 -28.27 -16.38
N LEU A 64 -9.96 -27.13 -15.78
CA LEU A 64 -10.46 -25.96 -16.53
C LEU A 64 -9.47 -24.79 -16.73
N MET A 65 -8.24 -24.86 -16.20
CA MET A 65 -7.26 -23.76 -16.33
C MET A 65 -5.84 -24.24 -16.70
N ILE A 66 -5.73 -25.25 -17.57
CA ILE A 66 -4.46 -25.58 -18.24
C ILE A 66 -4.72 -25.83 -19.73
N VAL A 67 -5.24 -24.81 -20.44
CA VAL A 67 -5.06 -24.66 -21.90
C VAL A 67 -5.15 -23.17 -22.24
N ARG A 68 -4.01 -22.47 -22.21
CA ARG A 68 -3.67 -21.37 -23.17
C ARG A 68 -2.27 -20.80 -22.90
N ARG A 69 -1.26 -21.66 -22.94
CA ARG A 69 0.12 -21.26 -23.28
C ARG A 69 0.78 -22.35 -24.10
N LEU A 70 0.59 -22.29 -25.42
CA LEU A 70 1.44 -22.97 -26.39
C LEU A 70 1.72 -21.99 -27.54
N ARG A 71 2.97 -21.50 -27.50
CA ARG A 71 3.90 -21.29 -28.60
C ARG A 71 3.33 -20.95 -29.98
N CYS A 72 3.85 -19.83 -30.48
CA CYS A 72 4.23 -19.59 -31.87
C CYS A 72 4.51 -20.91 -32.64
N ALA A 73 3.59 -21.25 -33.53
CA ALA A 73 3.85 -22.12 -34.66
C ALA A 73 3.10 -21.53 -35.85
N SER A 74 3.87 -21.16 -36.88
CA SER A 74 3.38 -20.72 -38.18
C SER A 74 2.38 -21.74 -38.74
N ILE A 75 1.14 -21.32 -38.99
CA ILE A 75 0.22 -22.06 -39.86
C ILE A 75 0.23 -21.35 -41.21
N ILE A 76 0.91 -22.00 -42.15
CA ILE A 76 0.73 -21.86 -43.58
C ILE A 76 -0.70 -22.33 -43.88
N LEU A 77 -1.54 -21.45 -44.41
CA LEU A 77 -2.69 -21.82 -45.22
C LEU A 77 -2.25 -21.80 -46.69
N LEU A 78 -2.42 -22.92 -47.37
CA LEU A 78 -2.48 -23.01 -48.83
C LEU A 78 -3.57 -24.03 -49.17
N PRO A 79 -4.33 -23.76 -50.23
CA PRO A 79 -4.55 -24.80 -51.23
C PRO A 79 -4.15 -24.32 -52.63
N GLY A 80 -3.53 -25.22 -53.39
CA GLY A 80 -3.59 -25.24 -54.86
C GLY A 80 -2.46 -24.51 -55.62
N ASN A 81 -1.37 -25.20 -55.91
CA ASN A 81 -1.08 -25.65 -57.28
C ASN A 81 0.25 -26.40 -57.37
N ASN A 82 0.21 -27.52 -58.11
CA ASN A 82 1.35 -28.33 -58.51
C ASN A 82 2.34 -27.53 -59.36
N MET A 83 3.64 -27.72 -59.14
CA MET A 83 4.67 -28.03 -60.15
C MET A 83 6.10 -27.87 -59.56
N LEU A 84 6.86 -28.97 -59.57
CA LEU A 84 8.30 -29.06 -59.89
C LEU A 84 9.31 -28.10 -59.20
N ARG A 85 10.14 -28.62 -58.28
CA ARG A 85 11.54 -29.03 -58.57
C ARG A 85 12.34 -29.45 -57.33
N ARG A 86 13.11 -30.51 -57.55
CA ARG A 86 14.14 -31.16 -56.72
C ARG A 86 15.44 -30.33 -56.59
N ARG A 87 16.21 -30.67 -55.53
CA ARG A 87 17.69 -30.56 -55.33
C ARG A 87 18.20 -29.13 -55.02
N ARG A 88 19.18 -28.88 -54.14
CA ARG A 88 20.35 -29.66 -53.65
C ARG A 88 20.91 -29.03 -52.35
N ARG A 89 21.55 -29.85 -51.51
CA ARG A 89 22.50 -29.44 -50.46
C ARG A 89 23.86 -29.06 -51.08
N ALA A 90 24.49 -28.01 -50.58
CA ALA A 90 25.93 -27.75 -50.43
C ALA A 90 26.03 -26.44 -49.62
N GLY A 91 26.78 -26.30 -48.52
CA GLY A 91 28.10 -26.83 -48.22
C GLY A 91 29.15 -25.86 -48.75
N LEU A 92 29.58 -24.87 -47.95
CA LEU A 92 30.82 -24.14 -48.20
C LEU A 92 31.40 -23.53 -46.91
N ARG A 93 32.64 -23.94 -46.65
CA ARG A 93 33.59 -23.43 -45.67
C ARG A 93 34.48 -22.37 -46.33
N HIS A 94 35.28 -21.68 -45.50
CA HIS A 94 36.36 -20.70 -45.77
C HIS A 94 35.88 -19.25 -45.88
N GLY A 95 36.51 -18.23 -45.29
CA GLY A 95 37.78 -18.11 -44.55
C GLY A 95 37.81 -16.73 -43.83
N SER A 96 38.44 -16.63 -42.66
CA SER A 96 39.79 -16.05 -42.43
C SER A 96 40.03 -14.60 -42.89
N ARG A 97 40.10 -13.68 -41.90
CA ARG A 97 40.93 -12.45 -41.78
C ARG A 97 40.55 -11.81 -40.43
N VAL A 98 41.39 -11.74 -39.39
CA VAL A 98 42.68 -11.04 -39.15
C VAL A 98 42.58 -9.51 -39.30
N MET A 99 43.15 -8.82 -38.30
CA MET A 99 43.20 -7.37 -37.98
C MET A 99 42.14 -6.96 -36.94
N GLY A 100 42.45 -6.37 -35.79
CA GLY A 100 43.72 -5.91 -35.22
C GLY A 100 43.42 -5.34 -33.83
N GLY A 101 44.31 -5.61 -32.86
CA GLY A 101 44.15 -5.17 -31.48
C GLY A 101 44.43 -3.68 -31.32
N PHE A 102 43.60 -3.01 -30.51
CA PHE A 102 43.94 -1.75 -29.86
C PHE A 102 44.07 -2.01 -28.36
N ALA A 103 45.32 -1.97 -27.89
CA ALA A 103 45.66 -1.89 -26.48
C ALA A 103 45.61 -0.42 -26.06
N LEU A 104 44.81 -0.09 -25.05
CA LEU A 104 44.87 1.19 -24.36
C LEU A 104 45.58 0.97 -23.02
N THR A 105 46.73 1.63 -22.90
CA THR A 105 47.61 1.72 -21.74
C THR A 105 46.94 2.50 -20.62
N ALA A 106 46.78 1.88 -19.45
CA ALA A 106 46.46 2.57 -18.21
C ALA A 106 47.77 3.04 -17.55
N ALA A 107 47.87 4.35 -17.30
CA ALA A 107 48.98 4.95 -16.58
C ALA A 107 48.74 4.84 -15.06
N GLU A 108 49.64 4.13 -14.40
CA GLU A 108 49.84 4.15 -12.95
C GLU A 108 50.36 5.53 -12.52
N ARG A 109 49.81 6.05 -11.42
CA ARG A 109 50.42 7.13 -10.65
C ARG A 109 50.43 6.73 -9.18
N GLU A 110 51.60 6.32 -8.72
CA GLU A 110 51.91 6.18 -7.31
C GLU A 110 52.58 7.45 -6.74
N HIS A 111 52.44 7.56 -5.42
CA HIS A 111 53.26 8.28 -4.45
C HIS A 111 53.02 9.78 -4.19
N GLY A 112 52.59 10.02 -2.94
CA GLY A 112 52.66 11.29 -2.23
C GLY A 112 52.50 11.07 -0.72
N SER A 113 53.46 10.40 -0.12
CA SER A 113 53.69 10.33 1.34
C SER A 113 54.29 11.65 1.82
N LEU A 114 53.76 12.21 2.92
CA LEU A 114 54.50 13.16 3.76
C LEU A 114 53.97 13.17 5.20
N HIS A 115 54.94 13.34 6.09
CA HIS A 115 54.96 13.05 7.52
C HIS A 115 54.19 14.01 8.44
N ASP A 116 53.87 13.44 9.61
CA ASP A 116 53.76 13.97 10.97
C ASP A 116 54.26 15.39 11.29
N ASN A 117 53.47 16.07 12.15
CA ASN A 117 53.86 16.72 13.42
C ASN A 117 52.68 17.60 13.88
N ARG A 118 52.38 17.89 15.16
CA ARG A 118 52.74 17.44 16.50
C ARG A 118 51.98 18.41 17.43
N SER A 119 51.59 17.97 18.63
CA SER A 119 51.18 18.79 19.80
C SER A 119 49.75 19.35 19.75
N GLY A 120 48.93 19.39 20.80
CA GLY A 120 49.14 19.13 22.23
C GLY A 120 48.33 20.15 23.05
N SER A 121 47.68 19.70 24.13
CA SER A 121 47.03 20.48 25.22
C SER A 121 45.69 21.19 24.87
N SER A 122 44.76 21.46 25.78
CA SER A 122 44.70 21.30 27.24
C SER A 122 43.23 21.19 27.70
N LEU A 123 43.05 20.63 28.90
CA LEU A 123 41.89 20.80 29.78
C LEU A 123 41.49 22.28 29.91
N HIS A 124 40.18 22.54 30.03
CA HIS A 124 39.63 23.35 31.11
C HIS A 124 38.12 23.09 31.31
N ASP A 125 37.77 22.73 32.54
CA ASP A 125 36.45 22.85 33.13
C ASP A 125 36.00 24.31 33.19
N THR A 126 34.71 24.57 32.92
CA THR A 126 33.85 25.47 33.71
C THR A 126 32.38 25.30 33.31
N GLN A 127 31.53 24.91 34.26
CA GLN A 127 30.09 25.22 34.30
C GLN A 127 29.88 26.65 34.86
N PRO A 128 28.65 27.09 35.18
CA PRO A 128 27.55 27.45 34.27
C PRO A 128 27.09 28.90 34.54
N THR A 129 26.47 29.56 33.58
CA THR A 129 25.69 30.78 33.88
C THR A 129 24.36 30.77 33.15
N ASP A 130 23.31 30.71 33.96
CA ASP A 130 21.98 31.22 33.65
C ASP A 130 22.07 32.69 33.22
N ASN A 131 21.42 33.03 32.12
CA ASN A 131 20.39 34.07 32.11
C ASN A 131 19.85 34.29 30.70
N ILE A 132 18.51 34.26 30.63
CA ILE A 132 17.66 35.27 29.97
C ILE A 132 18.18 35.78 28.62
N ASP A 133 17.56 35.32 27.54
CA ASP A 133 17.22 36.27 26.49
C ASP A 133 15.96 35.90 25.72
N SER A 134 15.04 36.86 25.75
CA SER A 134 13.85 37.01 24.94
C SER A 134 14.21 37.12 23.46
N LEU A 135 13.97 36.08 22.66
CA LEU A 135 14.05 36.20 21.20
C LEU A 135 12.74 36.71 20.63
N ARG A 136 12.79 38.04 20.49
CA ARG A 136 11.96 38.94 19.70
C ARG A 136 11.63 38.31 18.34
N ARG A 137 10.33 38.30 18.06
CA ARG A 137 9.69 38.06 16.77
C ARG A 137 10.25 39.06 15.74
N GLU A 138 11.11 38.60 14.84
CA GLU A 138 11.43 39.33 13.62
C GLU A 138 10.55 38.81 12.49
N GLU A 139 9.65 39.69 12.06
CA GLU A 139 8.86 39.57 10.85
C GLU A 139 9.83 39.58 9.66
N SER A 140 9.89 38.46 8.93
CA SER A 140 10.61 38.40 7.66
C SER A 140 9.78 39.09 6.59
N SER A 141 10.08 40.37 6.39
CA SER A 141 9.63 41.18 5.27
C SER A 141 10.02 40.56 3.94
N GLU A 142 9.06 40.63 3.01
CA GLU A 142 9.21 40.32 1.59
C GLU A 142 10.48 40.91 1.00
N THR A 143 11.32 40.05 0.42
CA THR A 143 12.40 40.49 -0.46
C THR A 143 11.80 40.82 -1.82
N MET A 144 11.28 42.06 -1.96
CA MET A 144 11.05 42.65 -3.27
C MET A 144 12.42 42.91 -3.92
N LEU A 145 12.62 42.31 -5.09
CA LEU A 145 13.76 42.63 -5.95
C LEU A 145 13.60 44.05 -6.49
N PRO A 146 14.67 44.87 -6.52
CA PRO A 146 14.59 46.23 -7.02
C PRO A 146 14.50 46.22 -8.54
N PHE A 147 13.44 46.83 -9.04
CA PHE A 147 13.31 47.32 -10.41
C PHE A 147 14.32 48.48 -10.56
N MET A 148 15.39 48.27 -11.32
CA MET A 148 16.32 49.35 -11.68
C MET A 148 15.72 50.13 -12.84
N GLU A 149 15.00 51.19 -12.49
CA GLU A 149 14.58 52.26 -13.38
C GLU A 149 15.75 53.24 -13.51
N GLY A 150 16.47 53.19 -14.63
CA GLY A 150 17.57 54.08 -14.95
C GLY A 150 17.10 55.15 -15.94
N THR A 151 16.86 56.35 -15.43
CA THR A 151 16.56 57.56 -16.20
C THR A 151 17.83 58.13 -16.87
N SER A 152 17.70 58.42 -18.16
CA SER A 152 18.04 59.71 -18.81
C SER A 152 19.42 60.33 -18.58
N GLY A 153 20.13 60.57 -19.70
CA GLY A 153 20.89 61.80 -19.92
C GLY A 153 22.29 61.59 -20.50
N GLY A 154 22.46 61.89 -21.79
CA GLY A 154 23.75 61.92 -22.45
C GLY A 154 23.60 62.02 -23.98
N ASP A 155 23.28 63.24 -24.45
CA ASP A 155 23.40 63.64 -25.84
C ASP A 155 24.89 63.74 -26.26
N GLU A 156 25.10 63.71 -27.59
CA GLU A 156 26.34 64.01 -28.33
C GLU A 156 27.39 62.86 -28.28
N GLU A 157 27.94 62.34 -29.38
CA GLU A 157 28.25 62.96 -30.67
C GLU A 157 28.53 61.85 -31.72
N ALA A 158 28.55 62.26 -32.98
CA ALA A 158 28.75 61.47 -34.19
C ALA A 158 29.95 60.50 -34.16
N GLU A 159 29.79 59.33 -34.79
CA GLU A 159 30.51 58.96 -36.03
C GLU A 159 30.40 57.44 -36.31
N GLY A 160 29.80 57.10 -37.46
CA GLY A 160 30.36 56.06 -38.33
C GLY A 160 30.30 54.60 -37.92
N ALA A 161 29.29 54.12 -37.18
CA ALA A 161 29.08 52.68 -37.05
C ALA A 161 28.29 52.15 -38.26
N GLN A 162 29.02 51.69 -39.29
CA GLN A 162 28.48 50.85 -40.36
C GLN A 162 27.69 49.69 -39.74
N HIS A 163 26.37 49.82 -39.73
CA HIS A 163 25.45 48.74 -39.49
C HIS A 163 25.63 47.74 -40.64
N CYS A 164 26.59 46.84 -40.48
CA CYS A 164 26.67 45.63 -41.30
C CYS A 164 25.40 44.84 -41.00
N VAL A 165 24.35 45.10 -41.78
CA VAL A 165 23.26 44.17 -42.00
C VAL A 165 23.91 42.98 -42.69
N VAL A 166 24.53 42.11 -41.89
CA VAL A 166 24.81 40.75 -42.30
C VAL A 166 23.43 40.12 -42.38
N GLU A 167 22.78 40.26 -43.55
CA GLU A 167 21.76 39.32 -43.99
C GLU A 167 22.48 37.98 -44.11
N GLY A 168 22.73 37.35 -42.95
CA GLY A 168 23.26 36.02 -42.87
C GLY A 168 22.25 35.17 -43.61
N GLU A 169 22.67 34.63 -44.75
CA GLU A 169 21.99 33.58 -45.48
C GLU A 169 21.55 32.54 -44.46
N ARG A 170 20.30 32.64 -43.98
CA ARG A 170 19.68 31.62 -43.13
C ARG A 170 19.52 30.42 -44.04
N SER A 171 20.57 29.61 -43.99
CA SER A 171 20.82 28.37 -44.70
C SER A 171 19.52 27.62 -44.97
N ASP A 172 19.28 27.30 -46.23
CA ASP A 172 18.17 26.44 -46.67
C ASP A 172 18.10 25.12 -45.86
N GLY A 173 19.20 24.71 -45.22
CA GLY A 173 19.25 23.57 -44.30
C GLY A 173 18.31 23.66 -43.10
N GLU A 174 18.09 24.84 -42.50
CA GLU A 174 17.19 24.97 -41.32
C GLU A 174 15.74 24.64 -41.67
N LYS A 175 15.30 25.01 -42.88
CA LYS A 175 13.94 24.73 -43.36
C LYS A 175 13.75 23.24 -43.61
N ASP A 176 14.77 22.56 -44.12
CA ASP A 176 14.72 21.12 -44.37
C ASP A 176 14.76 20.31 -43.06
N GLU A 177 15.51 20.77 -42.06
CA GLU A 177 15.49 20.18 -40.72
C GLU A 177 14.12 20.31 -40.03
N LEU A 178 13.48 21.50 -40.09
CA LEU A 178 12.14 21.70 -39.54
C LEU A 178 11.09 20.83 -40.23
N ARG A 179 11.16 20.70 -41.56
CA ARG A 179 10.29 19.79 -42.33
C ARG A 179 10.49 18.34 -41.92
N SER A 180 11.75 17.92 -41.72
CA SER A 180 12.10 16.58 -41.26
C SER A 180 11.57 16.29 -39.85
N LEU A 181 11.71 17.25 -38.92
CA LEU A 181 11.17 17.16 -37.58
C LEU A 181 9.63 17.08 -37.59
N HIS A 182 8.98 17.90 -38.40
CA HIS A 182 7.52 17.87 -38.58
C HIS A 182 7.04 16.52 -39.09
N LEU A 183 7.67 15.99 -40.15
CA LEU A 183 7.34 14.67 -40.71
C LEU A 183 7.54 13.55 -39.68
N SER A 184 8.62 13.61 -38.90
CA SER A 184 8.91 12.67 -37.83
C SER A 184 7.85 12.72 -36.73
N ALA A 185 7.42 13.93 -36.34
CA ALA A 185 6.36 14.14 -35.35
C ALA A 185 5.01 13.61 -35.84
N CYS A 186 4.62 13.86 -37.09
CA CYS A 186 3.42 13.27 -37.68
C CYS A 186 3.47 11.73 -37.67
N THR A 187 4.61 11.16 -38.09
CA THR A 187 4.81 9.70 -38.12
C THR A 187 4.67 9.09 -36.72
N LEU A 188 5.24 9.74 -35.69
CA LEU A 188 5.13 9.30 -34.31
C LEU A 188 3.69 9.42 -33.77
N CYS A 189 2.98 10.49 -34.12
CA CYS A 189 1.58 10.70 -33.76
C CYS A 189 0.70 9.57 -34.31
N ASP A 190 0.83 9.26 -35.60
CA ASP A 190 0.07 8.21 -36.28
C ASP A 190 0.42 6.81 -35.75
N ALA A 191 1.69 6.59 -35.39
CA ALA A 191 2.12 5.34 -34.78
C ALA A 191 1.51 5.14 -33.39
N ALA A 192 1.58 6.17 -32.52
CA ALA A 192 0.99 6.13 -31.19
C ALA A 192 -0.54 5.93 -31.24
N GLU A 193 -1.23 6.58 -32.18
CA GLU A 193 -2.68 6.40 -32.34
C GLU A 193 -3.06 4.99 -32.80
N ARG A 194 -2.30 4.40 -33.73
CA ARG A 194 -2.49 3.00 -34.13
C ARG A 194 -2.25 2.04 -32.98
N GLU A 195 -1.22 2.29 -32.17
CA GLU A 195 -0.91 1.47 -31.01
C GLU A 195 -2.02 1.54 -29.95
N ILE A 196 -2.50 2.74 -29.61
CA ILE A 196 -3.63 2.94 -28.70
C ILE A 196 -4.86 2.15 -29.17
N LYS A 197 -5.17 2.22 -30.47
CA LYS A 197 -6.30 1.48 -31.04
C LYS A 197 -6.11 -0.04 -30.93
N ALA A 198 -4.91 -0.53 -31.25
CA ALA A 198 -4.59 -1.95 -31.19
C ALA A 198 -4.70 -2.50 -29.76
N GLU A 199 -4.21 -1.74 -28.77
CA GLU A 199 -4.28 -2.13 -27.36
C GLU A 199 -5.73 -2.13 -26.82
N ILE A 200 -6.55 -1.13 -27.18
CA ILE A 200 -7.98 -1.12 -26.83
C ILE A 200 -8.69 -2.33 -27.44
N GLU A 201 -8.42 -2.64 -28.71
CA GLU A 201 -9.03 -3.79 -29.39
C GLU A 201 -8.63 -5.11 -28.71
N ARG A 202 -7.35 -5.25 -28.35
CA ARG A 202 -6.79 -6.44 -27.68
C ARG A 202 -7.44 -6.70 -26.32
N ASP A 203 -7.65 -5.65 -25.53
CA ASP A 203 -8.17 -5.75 -24.18
C ASP A 203 -9.72 -5.70 -24.13
N SER A 204 -10.36 -5.30 -25.23
CA SER A 204 -11.82 -5.30 -25.37
C SER A 204 -12.37 -6.69 -25.69
N ARG A 205 -13.50 -7.03 -25.06
CA ARG A 205 -14.27 -8.24 -25.38
C ARG A 205 -15.73 -7.86 -25.58
N ASP A 206 -16.26 -8.17 -26.76
CA ASP A 206 -17.65 -7.87 -27.12
C ASP A 206 -18.00 -6.37 -26.97
N GLY A 207 -17.03 -5.48 -27.23
CA GLY A 207 -17.18 -4.03 -27.09
C GLY A 207 -17.08 -3.50 -25.66
N VAL A 208 -16.88 -4.37 -24.67
CA VAL A 208 -16.65 -4.00 -23.26
C VAL A 208 -15.15 -3.97 -22.99
N ALA A 209 -14.68 -2.90 -22.34
CA ALA A 209 -13.29 -2.80 -21.91
C ALA A 209 -12.93 -3.87 -20.86
N ALA A 210 -11.64 -4.16 -20.71
CA ALA A 210 -11.16 -5.06 -19.67
C ALA A 210 -11.63 -4.60 -18.28
N ILE A 211 -12.28 -5.51 -17.55
CA ILE A 211 -12.77 -5.25 -16.20
C ILE A 211 -11.57 -5.42 -15.24
N PRO A 212 -11.28 -4.44 -14.35
CA PRO A 212 -10.22 -4.58 -13.37
C PRO A 212 -10.48 -5.80 -12.46
N PRO A 213 -9.43 -6.48 -11.95
CA PRO A 213 -9.61 -7.52 -10.95
C PRO A 213 -10.30 -6.93 -9.70
N LEU A 214 -11.13 -7.73 -9.03
CA LEU A 214 -11.87 -7.29 -7.86
C LEU A 214 -11.03 -7.46 -6.59
N PRO A 215 -10.88 -6.42 -5.75
CA PRO A 215 -10.16 -6.55 -4.48
C PRO A 215 -10.90 -7.49 -3.51
N PRO A 216 -10.19 -8.13 -2.56
CA PRO A 216 -10.84 -8.86 -1.49
C PRO A 216 -11.72 -7.94 -0.63
N SER A 217 -12.67 -8.52 0.11
CA SER A 217 -13.66 -7.72 0.82
C SER A 217 -13.08 -6.78 1.88
N GLY A 218 -13.59 -5.55 1.92
CA GLY A 218 -13.18 -4.50 2.85
C GLY A 218 -11.93 -3.71 2.45
N TRP A 219 -11.32 -4.00 1.28
CA TRP A 219 -10.15 -3.27 0.79
C TRP A 219 -10.54 -2.10 -0.12
N LYS A 220 -9.97 -0.92 0.17
CA LYS A 220 -10.07 0.29 -0.67
C LYS A 220 -8.77 0.45 -1.45
N VAL A 221 -8.81 0.59 -2.77
CA VAL A 221 -7.65 0.58 -3.67
C VAL A 221 -7.51 1.90 -4.40
N GLN A 222 -6.33 2.48 -4.33
CA GLN A 222 -6.05 3.80 -4.85
C GLN A 222 -4.79 3.82 -5.70
N HIS A 223 -4.90 4.39 -6.89
CA HIS A 223 -3.83 4.51 -7.85
C HIS A 223 -3.67 5.97 -8.31
N PRO A 224 -2.61 6.67 -7.88
CA PRO A 224 -2.30 8.00 -8.41
C PRO A 224 -1.90 7.89 -9.90
N VAL A 225 -2.56 8.64 -10.79
CA VAL A 225 -2.27 8.57 -12.23
C VAL A 225 -0.84 9.04 -12.53
N GLY A 226 -0.11 8.26 -13.33
CA GLY A 226 1.29 8.51 -13.64
C GLY A 226 2.26 8.05 -12.54
N SER A 227 1.80 7.22 -11.60
CA SER A 227 2.65 6.58 -10.61
C SER A 227 3.01 5.14 -11.02
N ASN A 228 3.97 4.55 -10.31
CA ASN A 228 4.41 3.17 -10.51
C ASN A 228 4.03 2.29 -9.31
N TYR A 229 2.94 2.63 -8.62
CA TYR A 229 2.48 1.93 -7.45
C TYR A 229 0.99 2.18 -7.21
N PHE A 230 0.34 1.28 -6.49
CA PHE A 230 -0.96 1.55 -5.88
C PHE A 230 -0.92 1.28 -4.37
N VAL A 231 -1.88 1.87 -3.66
CA VAL A 231 -2.05 1.72 -2.23
C VAL A 231 -3.40 1.10 -1.95
N MET A 232 -3.45 0.08 -1.11
CA MET A 232 -4.68 -0.47 -0.59
C MET A 232 -4.78 -0.21 0.91
N THR A 233 -5.99 0.02 1.40
CA THR A 233 -6.23 0.20 2.84
C THR A 233 -7.41 -0.63 3.32
N ARG A 234 -7.30 -1.12 4.55
CA ARG A 234 -8.36 -1.82 5.26
C ARG A 234 -8.28 -1.50 6.75
N THR A 235 -9.42 -1.27 7.39
CA THR A 235 -9.50 -1.07 8.84
C THR A 235 -10.32 -2.20 9.45
N LEU A 236 -9.72 -2.92 10.40
CA LEU A 236 -10.37 -3.95 11.19
C LEU A 236 -10.82 -3.34 12.53
N SER A 237 -12.11 -3.03 12.63
CA SER A 237 -12.69 -2.45 13.85
C SER A 237 -12.70 -3.47 15.00
N GLY A 238 -12.28 -3.08 16.20
CA GLY A 238 -12.22 -4.01 17.34
C GLY A 238 -11.12 -5.06 17.24
N GLY A 239 -10.04 -4.76 16.50
CA GLY A 239 -8.87 -5.61 16.37
C GLY A 239 -9.01 -6.74 15.35
N ALA A 240 -8.09 -7.72 15.39
CA ALA A 240 -8.07 -8.89 14.50
C ALA A 240 -9.34 -9.76 14.55
N LYS A 241 -10.18 -9.61 15.59
CA LYS A 241 -11.41 -10.40 15.74
C LYS A 241 -12.48 -10.11 14.69
N SER A 242 -12.42 -8.94 14.06
CA SER A 242 -13.31 -8.58 12.96
C SER A 242 -12.81 -9.05 11.60
N ALA A 243 -11.64 -9.69 11.52
CA ALA A 243 -11.17 -10.30 10.29
C ALA A 243 -12.16 -11.35 9.78
N GLU A 244 -12.29 -11.42 8.45
CA GLU A 244 -13.31 -12.19 7.77
C GLU A 244 -13.31 -13.69 8.13
N GLN A 245 -12.13 -14.29 8.27
CA GLN A 245 -12.03 -15.69 8.65
C GLN A 245 -12.60 -15.96 10.04
N GLN A 246 -12.48 -15.00 10.98
CA GLN A 246 -13.00 -15.14 12.33
C GLN A 246 -14.52 -14.91 12.40
N THR A 247 -15.09 -14.19 11.43
CA THR A 247 -16.54 -13.95 11.36
C THR A 247 -17.29 -15.07 10.63
N ARG A 248 -16.61 -15.83 9.76
CA ARG A 248 -17.14 -17.05 9.15
C ARG A 248 -17.30 -18.15 10.19
N ARG A 249 -18.44 -18.11 10.89
CA ARG A 249 -18.89 -19.20 11.76
C ARG A 249 -19.86 -20.08 10.99
N TYR A 250 -19.86 -21.37 11.30
CA TYR A 250 -20.97 -22.22 10.91
C TYR A 250 -22.25 -21.63 11.52
N GLN A 251 -23.06 -20.98 10.71
CA GLN A 251 -24.40 -20.59 11.11
C GLN A 251 -25.27 -21.82 10.96
N SER A 252 -25.61 -22.44 12.09
CA SER A 252 -26.60 -23.50 12.07
C SER A 252 -27.94 -22.91 11.62
N VAL A 253 -28.79 -23.74 11.03
CA VAL A 253 -30.19 -23.37 10.73
C VAL A 253 -30.88 -22.85 12.00
N HIS A 254 -30.50 -23.35 13.17
CA HIS A 254 -30.98 -22.88 14.47
C HIS A 254 -30.53 -21.43 14.78
N ASP A 255 -29.30 -21.04 14.46
CA ASP A 255 -28.83 -19.66 14.65
C ASP A 255 -29.55 -18.67 13.76
N VAL A 256 -29.79 -19.06 12.49
CA VAL A 256 -30.59 -18.28 11.56
C VAL A 256 -32.01 -18.12 12.11
N PHE A 257 -32.63 -19.23 12.55
CA PHE A 257 -33.95 -19.20 13.17
C PHE A 257 -34.01 -18.30 14.42
N LEU A 258 -33.06 -18.42 15.34
CA LEU A 258 -32.98 -17.58 16.54
C LEU A 258 -32.76 -16.11 16.20
N LYS A 259 -31.97 -15.82 15.17
CA LYS A 259 -31.75 -14.45 14.68
C LYS A 259 -33.05 -13.88 14.11
N THR A 260 -33.76 -14.63 13.27
CA THR A 260 -35.08 -14.25 12.75
C THR A 260 -36.10 -14.05 13.86
N LEU A 261 -36.10 -14.91 14.88
CA LEU A 261 -37.01 -14.80 16.02
C LEU A 261 -36.73 -13.54 16.85
N LYS A 262 -35.45 -13.25 17.13
CA LYS A 262 -35.05 -12.00 17.81
C LYS A 262 -35.37 -10.76 16.97
N GLU A 263 -35.17 -10.82 15.66
CA GLU A 263 -35.48 -9.70 14.76
C GLU A 263 -37.00 -9.45 14.71
N ASN A 264 -37.81 -10.51 14.64
CA ASN A 264 -39.26 -10.42 14.72
C ASN A 264 -39.71 -9.84 16.07
N GLN A 265 -39.09 -10.26 17.18
CA GLN A 265 -39.36 -9.67 18.48
C GLN A 265 -39.02 -8.18 18.53
N ARG A 266 -37.88 -7.75 17.96
CA ARG A 266 -37.51 -6.33 17.85
C ARG A 266 -38.52 -5.55 17.00
N ARG A 267 -38.96 -6.11 15.87
CA ARG A 267 -39.99 -5.50 15.01
C ARG A 267 -41.32 -5.36 15.74
N ASN A 268 -41.71 -6.36 16.55
CA ASN A 268 -42.93 -6.29 17.35
C ASN A 268 -42.84 -5.19 18.42
N VAL A 269 -41.72 -5.07 19.13
CA VAL A 269 -41.51 -3.99 20.11
C VAL A 269 -41.54 -2.61 19.44
N LEU A 270 -40.95 -2.48 18.25
CA LEU A 270 -41.02 -1.24 17.46
C LEU A 270 -42.45 -0.91 17.03
N ARG A 271 -43.25 -1.92 16.63
CA ARG A 271 -44.67 -1.75 16.28
C ARG A 271 -45.51 -1.36 17.49
N GLU A 272 -45.32 -1.99 18.64
CA GLU A 272 -46.02 -1.64 19.88
C GLU A 272 -45.69 -0.21 20.32
N LYS A 273 -44.42 0.21 20.19
CA LYS A 273 -44.05 1.60 20.46
C LYS A 273 -44.73 2.58 19.51
N LYS A 274 -44.79 2.24 18.21
CA LYS A 274 -45.49 3.08 17.22
C LYS A 274 -46.99 3.18 17.52
N GLN A 275 -47.64 2.06 17.84
CA GLN A 275 -49.06 2.04 18.22
C GLN A 275 -49.33 2.84 19.49
N ARG A 276 -48.45 2.76 20.50
CA ARG A 276 -48.57 3.59 21.69
C ARG A 276 -48.41 5.07 21.39
N GLN A 277 -47.46 5.45 20.52
CA GLN A 277 -47.33 6.83 20.07
C GLN A 277 -48.58 7.29 19.32
N GLU A 278 -49.13 6.47 18.42
CA GLU A 278 -50.38 6.79 17.70
C GLU A 278 -51.58 6.91 18.66
N THR A 279 -51.65 6.09 19.72
CA THR A 279 -52.72 6.16 20.72
C THR A 279 -52.56 7.37 21.64
N GLU A 280 -51.33 7.69 22.04
CA GLU A 280 -51.00 8.90 22.81
C GLU A 280 -51.34 10.17 21.99
N GLU A 281 -51.03 10.19 20.68
CA GLU A 281 -51.42 11.27 19.76
C GLU A 281 -52.96 11.37 19.62
N GLU A 282 -53.68 10.26 19.46
CA GLU A 282 -55.16 10.27 19.40
C GLU A 282 -55.81 10.70 20.73
N GLU A 283 -55.23 10.36 21.88
CA GLU A 283 -55.71 10.79 23.19
C GLU A 283 -55.46 12.29 23.39
N GLU A 284 -54.28 12.81 23.00
CA GLU A 284 -53.98 14.24 23.00
C GLU A 284 -54.94 15.03 22.09
N ASP A 285 -55.25 14.52 20.90
CA ASP A 285 -56.23 15.14 19.99
C ASP A 285 -57.64 15.19 20.60
N LYS A 286 -58.08 14.10 21.26
CA LYS A 286 -59.39 14.05 21.94
C LYS A 286 -59.47 14.97 23.16
N GLU A 287 -58.38 15.09 23.92
CA GLU A 287 -58.30 16.03 25.05
C GLU A 287 -58.36 17.48 24.56
N GLN A 288 -57.72 17.80 23.43
CA GLN A 288 -57.84 19.13 22.81
C GLN A 288 -59.25 19.42 22.31
N GLU A 289 -59.94 18.47 21.70
CA GLU A 289 -61.35 18.63 21.30
C GLU A 289 -62.29 18.82 22.50
N GLN A 290 -62.09 18.07 23.61
CA GLN A 290 -62.86 18.27 24.83
C GLN A 290 -62.60 19.63 25.48
N GLN A 291 -61.34 20.09 25.51
CA GLN A 291 -61.03 21.43 26.03
C GLN A 291 -61.66 22.53 25.19
N GLN A 292 -61.71 22.40 23.86
CA GLN A 292 -62.43 23.35 22.99
C GLN A 292 -63.95 23.29 23.20
N GLY A 293 -64.52 22.12 23.48
CA GLY A 293 -65.94 21.96 23.83
C GLY A 293 -66.29 22.60 25.19
N LEU A 294 -65.43 22.46 26.20
CA LEU A 294 -65.61 23.07 27.54
C LEU A 294 -65.37 24.58 27.52
N GLN A 295 -64.48 25.09 26.68
CA GLN A 295 -64.28 26.53 26.50
C GLN A 295 -65.50 27.23 25.87
N GLY A 296 -66.33 26.48 25.13
CA GLY A 296 -67.63 26.95 24.63
C GLY A 296 -68.75 26.99 25.68
N GLN A 297 -68.63 26.26 26.80
CA GLN A 297 -69.61 26.27 27.90
C GLN A 297 -69.16 27.08 29.13
N MET A 298 -67.87 27.38 29.27
CA MET A 298 -67.32 28.18 30.37
C MET A 298 -67.27 29.70 30.11
N GLN A 299 -68.16 30.22 29.25
CA GLN A 299 -68.41 31.67 29.14
C GLN A 299 -69.71 32.10 29.85
N GLU A 300 -70.22 31.28 30.77
CA GLU A 300 -71.14 31.72 31.82
C GLU A 300 -70.71 31.06 33.14
N GLN A 301 -70.44 31.88 34.15
CA GLN A 301 -70.00 31.53 35.50
C GLN A 301 -68.52 31.19 35.67
N ALA A 302 -67.72 32.23 35.91
CA ALA A 302 -66.51 32.12 36.71
C ALA A 302 -66.53 33.19 37.80
N GLY A 303 -66.74 32.74 39.03
CA GLY A 303 -66.53 33.50 40.25
C GLY A 303 -66.21 32.52 41.38
N ASN A 304 -65.01 32.69 41.95
CA ASN A 304 -64.45 32.14 43.18
C ASN A 304 -63.65 30.83 43.14
N ASP A 305 -62.36 31.01 43.41
CA ASP A 305 -61.52 30.41 44.46
C ASP A 305 -61.15 28.92 44.52
N MET A 306 -59.92 28.78 45.04
CA MET A 306 -59.30 27.67 45.80
C MET A 306 -58.51 26.59 45.03
N ASP A 307 -57.19 26.73 45.18
CA ASP A 307 -56.18 25.78 45.65
C ASP A 307 -56.47 24.25 45.64
N ASP A 308 -55.36 23.55 45.35
CA ASP A 308 -54.87 22.29 45.93
C ASP A 308 -54.92 20.95 45.14
N ILE A 309 -53.74 20.29 45.15
CA ILE A 309 -53.45 18.84 45.04
C ILE A 309 -53.50 18.17 43.64
N ALA A 310 -52.33 17.71 43.16
CA ALA A 310 -52.01 16.26 43.02
C ALA A 310 -50.73 16.01 42.21
N SER A 311 -49.77 15.33 42.84
CA SER A 311 -48.56 14.77 42.24
C SER A 311 -48.84 13.36 41.74
N SER A 312 -48.65 13.07 40.45
CA SER A 312 -48.75 11.71 39.88
C SER A 312 -47.41 11.27 39.29
N THR A 313 -46.60 10.61 40.12
CA THR A 313 -45.36 9.92 39.69
C THR A 313 -45.70 8.55 39.10
N SER A 314 -45.74 8.45 37.77
CA SER A 314 -45.93 7.21 37.02
C SER A 314 -44.69 6.30 37.10
N LEU A 315 -44.77 5.26 37.94
CA LEU A 315 -43.78 4.19 38.05
C LEU A 315 -43.84 3.27 36.83
N ARG A 316 -43.16 3.66 35.74
CA ARG A 316 -43.02 2.84 34.54
C ARG A 316 -41.97 1.73 34.77
N SER A 317 -42.42 0.56 35.24
CA SER A 317 -41.58 -0.61 35.44
C SER A 317 -41.08 -1.13 34.08
N LYS A 318 -39.78 -0.94 33.79
CA LYS A 318 -39.12 -1.56 32.64
C LYS A 318 -38.94 -3.04 32.95
N GLY A 319 -39.81 -3.89 32.40
CA GLY A 319 -39.65 -5.35 32.46
C GLY A 319 -38.36 -5.78 31.77
N SER A 320 -37.33 -6.12 32.54
CA SER A 320 -36.13 -6.78 32.03
C SER A 320 -36.46 -8.24 31.72
N VAL A 321 -36.17 -8.66 30.49
CA VAL A 321 -36.35 -10.06 30.08
C VAL A 321 -35.24 -10.89 30.73
N LYS A 322 -35.59 -11.67 31.77
CA LYS A 322 -34.64 -12.54 32.49
C LYS A 322 -34.26 -13.76 31.64
N LYS A 323 -32.96 -13.95 31.39
CA LYS A 323 -32.43 -15.15 30.75
C LYS A 323 -32.30 -16.27 31.78
N MET A 324 -32.89 -17.42 31.50
CA MET A 324 -32.86 -18.60 32.38
C MET A 324 -31.93 -19.67 31.80
N VAL A 325 -31.08 -20.28 32.63
CA VAL A 325 -30.23 -21.43 32.26
C VAL A 325 -30.60 -22.64 33.09
N VAL A 326 -30.55 -23.80 32.44
CA VAL A 326 -30.74 -25.09 33.11
C VAL A 326 -29.39 -25.57 33.65
N ASP A 327 -29.27 -25.64 34.97
CA ASP A 327 -28.09 -26.12 35.68
C ASP A 327 -28.29 -27.58 36.14
N TYR A 328 -27.29 -28.42 35.90
CA TYR A 328 -27.25 -29.84 36.30
C TYR A 328 -26.15 -30.13 37.34
N SER A 329 -25.44 -29.11 37.84
CA SER A 329 -24.28 -29.25 38.73
C SER A 329 -24.62 -29.71 40.16
N GLY A 330 -25.90 -29.84 40.50
CA GLY A 330 -26.35 -30.37 41.78
C GLY A 330 -26.04 -31.86 41.91
N GLN A 331 -24.91 -32.18 42.55
CA GLN A 331 -24.26 -33.51 42.62
C GLN A 331 -25.11 -34.69 43.16
N LYS A 332 -26.39 -34.51 43.51
CA LYS A 332 -27.27 -35.59 44.02
C LYS A 332 -28.73 -35.52 43.57
N GLN A 333 -29.09 -34.68 42.60
CA GLN A 333 -30.47 -34.62 42.10
C GLN A 333 -30.49 -34.57 40.58
N HIS A 334 -31.09 -35.58 39.94
CA HIS A 334 -31.39 -35.62 38.49
C HIS A 334 -32.48 -34.61 38.08
N ARG A 335 -32.55 -33.46 38.75
CA ARG A 335 -33.57 -32.45 38.50
C ARG A 335 -32.91 -31.22 37.92
N ALA A 336 -33.27 -30.91 36.67
CA ALA A 336 -32.96 -29.65 36.02
C ALA A 336 -33.47 -28.48 36.89
N VAL A 337 -32.56 -27.64 37.38
CA VAL A 337 -32.92 -26.41 38.08
C VAL A 337 -32.70 -25.25 37.13
N LEU A 338 -33.78 -24.54 36.79
CA LEU A 338 -33.71 -23.28 36.07
C LEU A 338 -33.18 -22.20 37.03
N ARG A 339 -31.96 -21.74 36.81
CA ARG A 339 -31.39 -20.59 37.52
C ARG A 339 -31.44 -19.37 36.60
N GLU A 340 -31.77 -18.22 37.19
CA GLU A 340 -31.56 -16.93 36.55
C GLU A 340 -30.07 -16.84 36.23
N MET A 341 -29.73 -16.72 34.94
CA MET A 341 -28.35 -16.53 34.54
C MET A 341 -27.98 -15.15 35.08
N ALA A 342 -27.23 -15.07 36.18
CA ALA A 342 -26.57 -13.83 36.53
C ALA A 342 -25.79 -13.44 35.26
N ASP A 343 -25.98 -12.21 34.76
CA ASP A 343 -25.30 -11.71 33.56
C ASP A 343 -23.77 -11.57 33.76
N SER A 344 -23.16 -12.38 34.63
CA SER A 344 -21.71 -12.54 34.82
C SER A 344 -21.00 -13.15 33.61
N ASN A 345 -21.72 -13.38 32.51
CA ASN A 345 -21.15 -13.60 31.19
C ASN A 345 -20.99 -12.29 30.39
N ASP A 346 -20.98 -11.14 31.05
CA ASP A 346 -20.12 -10.03 30.64
C ASP A 346 -18.65 -10.49 30.75
N ALA A 347 -18.29 -11.47 29.92
CA ALA A 347 -16.91 -11.74 29.58
C ALA A 347 -16.36 -10.39 29.16
N GLU A 348 -15.51 -9.81 30.03
CA GLU A 348 -15.07 -8.42 29.93
C GLU A 348 -14.88 -8.08 28.47
N HIS A 349 -15.73 -7.17 27.97
CA HIS A 349 -15.64 -6.74 26.60
C HIS A 349 -14.32 -5.97 26.49
N VAL A 350 -13.25 -6.69 26.17
CA VAL A 350 -11.93 -6.09 25.99
C VAL A 350 -12.03 -5.31 24.70
N ASP A 351 -12.25 -4.01 24.83
CA ASP A 351 -12.19 -3.05 23.73
C ASP A 351 -10.78 -3.10 23.12
N ARG A 352 -10.67 -3.83 22.02
CA ARG A 352 -9.42 -3.92 21.27
C ARG A 352 -9.29 -2.70 20.36
N MET A 353 -8.07 -2.21 20.24
CA MET A 353 -7.73 -1.16 19.28
C MET A 353 -8.05 -1.61 17.85
N ASP A 354 -8.49 -0.67 17.02
CA ASP A 354 -8.68 -0.88 15.60
C ASP A 354 -7.33 -1.13 14.93
N VAL A 355 -7.29 -2.02 13.94
CA VAL A 355 -6.08 -2.29 13.15
C VAL A 355 -6.25 -1.67 11.77
N CYS A 356 -5.41 -0.69 11.45
CA CYS A 356 -5.30 -0.10 10.13
C CYS A 356 -4.19 -0.80 9.35
N LEU A 357 -4.57 -1.41 8.24
CA LEU A 357 -3.68 -2.07 7.28
C LEU A 357 -3.52 -1.16 6.07
N THR A 358 -2.27 -0.93 5.68
CA THR A 358 -1.92 -0.24 4.43
C THR A 358 -1.00 -1.15 3.64
N VAL A 359 -1.41 -1.54 2.43
CA VAL A 359 -0.58 -2.30 1.48
C VAL A 359 -0.07 -1.32 0.43
N PHE A 360 1.24 -1.28 0.24
CA PHE A 360 1.88 -0.57 -0.85
C PHE A 360 2.44 -1.56 -1.85
N ALA A 361 1.96 -1.49 -3.09
CA ALA A 361 2.32 -2.41 -4.15
C ALA A 361 2.95 -1.63 -5.32
N PRO A 362 4.30 -1.56 -5.39
CA PRO A 362 4.99 -0.97 -6.53
C PRO A 362 4.96 -1.92 -7.73
N PHE A 363 5.12 -1.42 -8.95
CA PHE A 363 5.27 -2.23 -10.18
C PHE A 363 6.70 -2.78 -10.28
N ARG A 364 7.09 -3.59 -9.29
CA ARG A 364 8.40 -4.25 -9.20
C ARG A 364 8.21 -5.76 -9.33
N VAL A 365 7.95 -6.21 -10.56
CA VAL A 365 7.80 -7.61 -10.93
C VAL A 365 8.97 -7.99 -11.84
N TYR A 366 9.66 -9.09 -11.54
CA TYR A 366 10.71 -9.60 -12.42
C TYR A 366 10.84 -11.12 -12.31
N ASP A 367 11.46 -11.71 -13.33
CA ASP A 367 11.78 -13.13 -13.40
C ASP A 367 13.29 -13.32 -13.10
N PRO A 368 13.66 -13.79 -11.90
CA PRO A 368 15.08 -14.01 -11.56
C PRO A 368 15.73 -15.12 -12.40
N SER A 369 14.97 -16.04 -13.00
CA SER A 369 15.51 -17.14 -13.80
C SER A 369 16.18 -16.66 -15.10
N LEU A 370 15.82 -15.45 -15.57
CA LEU A 370 16.47 -14.79 -16.70
C LEU A 370 17.92 -14.39 -16.40
N HIS A 371 18.23 -14.11 -15.14
CA HIS A 371 19.57 -13.73 -14.69
C HIS A 371 20.36 -14.92 -14.17
N ASP A 372 19.69 -15.81 -13.45
CA ASP A 372 20.26 -17.05 -12.93
C ASP A 372 19.34 -18.23 -13.28
N PRO A 373 19.66 -19.00 -14.34
CA PRO A 373 18.85 -20.14 -14.78
C PRO A 373 18.73 -21.27 -13.75
N THR A 374 19.50 -21.24 -12.65
CA THR A 374 19.37 -22.20 -11.56
C THR A 374 18.22 -21.87 -10.60
N VAL A 375 17.71 -20.64 -10.65
CA VAL A 375 16.58 -20.18 -9.84
C VAL A 375 15.27 -20.55 -10.54
N ASP A 376 14.55 -21.52 -9.97
CA ASP A 376 13.22 -21.97 -10.46
C ASP A 376 12.08 -21.06 -9.95
N ILE A 377 12.21 -19.77 -10.22
CA ILE A 377 11.19 -18.75 -9.91
C ILE A 377 10.88 -18.01 -11.20
N CYS A 378 9.65 -18.15 -11.68
CA CYS A 378 9.18 -17.50 -12.91
C CYS A 378 8.67 -16.08 -12.65
N GLU A 379 8.16 -15.83 -11.45
CA GLU A 379 7.64 -14.53 -11.08
C GLU A 379 8.02 -14.20 -9.63
N TRP A 380 8.65 -13.05 -9.46
CA TRP A 380 8.88 -12.43 -8.18
C TRP A 380 8.25 -11.04 -8.18
N SER A 381 7.27 -10.83 -7.31
CA SER A 381 6.65 -9.52 -7.08
C SER A 381 6.77 -9.13 -5.62
N SER A 382 7.25 -7.93 -5.32
CA SER A 382 7.33 -7.43 -3.93
C SER A 382 6.29 -6.38 -3.62
N PHE A 383 5.76 -6.43 -2.41
CA PHE A 383 4.89 -5.40 -1.85
C PHE A 383 5.10 -5.29 -0.33
N ASP A 384 4.79 -4.11 0.21
CA ASP A 384 5.04 -3.77 1.61
C ASP A 384 3.69 -3.62 2.34
N VAL A 385 3.62 -4.07 3.59
CA VAL A 385 2.43 -3.95 4.43
C VAL A 385 2.77 -3.22 5.72
N LEU A 386 2.04 -2.14 5.99
CA LEU A 386 2.15 -1.36 7.21
C LEU A 386 0.93 -1.60 8.08
N VAL A 387 1.15 -2.11 9.28
CA VAL A 387 0.13 -2.43 10.27
C VAL A 387 0.23 -1.42 11.42
N ARG A 388 -0.78 -0.56 11.54
CA ARG A 388 -0.90 0.44 12.61
C ARG A 388 -2.10 0.09 13.48
N LYS A 389 -2.01 0.32 14.79
CA LYS A 389 -3.17 0.23 15.70
C LYS A 389 -3.63 1.63 16.08
N LYS A 390 -4.95 1.83 16.13
CA LYS A 390 -5.56 3.10 16.55
C LYS A 390 -6.55 2.84 17.66
N LYS A 391 -6.60 3.77 18.62
CA LYS A 391 -7.62 3.73 19.67
C LYS A 391 -8.98 3.88 18.99
N ALA A 392 -9.91 2.96 19.25
CA ALA A 392 -11.26 3.08 18.75
C ALA A 392 -11.84 4.43 19.19
N THR A 393 -12.54 5.12 18.30
CA THR A 393 -13.25 6.35 18.65
C THR A 393 -14.41 5.98 19.57
N VAL A 394 -14.16 5.95 20.88
CA VAL A 394 -15.17 5.61 21.88
C VAL A 394 -16.32 6.60 21.73
N LYS A 395 -17.51 6.11 21.38
CA LYS A 395 -18.73 6.90 21.48
C LYS A 395 -18.84 7.35 22.93
N LYS A 396 -18.87 8.66 23.17
CA LYS A 396 -18.79 9.38 24.48
C LYS A 396 -19.86 9.00 25.54
N GLY A 397 -20.44 7.81 25.52
CA GLY A 397 -21.69 7.48 26.21
C GLY A 397 -21.62 6.69 27.52
N SER A 398 -20.46 6.30 28.05
CA SER A 398 -20.43 5.52 29.31
C SER A 398 -19.20 5.87 30.15
N GLY A 399 -19.41 6.64 31.23
CA GLY A 399 -18.37 7.13 32.14
C GLY A 399 -17.85 6.10 33.15
N GLY A 400 -17.48 4.90 32.69
CA GLY A 400 -16.86 3.87 33.54
C GLY A 400 -15.36 4.10 33.72
N ILE A 401 -14.92 4.46 34.93
CA ILE A 401 -13.54 4.88 35.27
C ILE A 401 -12.57 3.70 35.51
N THR A 402 -12.96 2.45 35.30
CA THR A 402 -12.18 1.31 35.80
C THR A 402 -11.47 0.54 34.69
N ASN A 403 -10.16 0.81 34.49
CA ASN A 403 -9.08 -0.19 34.32
C ASN A 403 -7.76 0.46 33.87
N ILE A 404 -6.87 0.79 34.82
CA ILE A 404 -5.67 1.62 34.61
C ILE A 404 -4.44 0.82 34.10
N ALA A 405 -4.32 -0.48 34.40
CA ALA A 405 -3.09 -1.24 34.12
C ALA A 405 -2.95 -1.73 32.67
N LEU A 406 -4.01 -2.28 32.06
CA LEU A 406 -3.99 -2.74 30.66
C LEU A 406 -3.95 -1.57 29.65
N ASN A 407 -4.26 -0.36 30.11
CA ASN A 407 -4.08 0.86 29.32
C ASN A 407 -2.62 1.13 28.98
N SER A 408 -1.64 0.61 29.74
CA SER A 408 -0.23 0.90 29.51
C SER A 408 0.27 0.46 28.13
N LEU A 409 -0.14 -0.71 27.62
CA LEU A 409 0.29 -1.17 26.29
C LEU A 409 -0.41 -0.42 25.16
N ALA A 410 -1.72 -0.19 25.29
CA ALA A 410 -2.47 0.61 24.32
C ALA A 410 -1.92 2.05 24.26
N GLN A 411 -1.55 2.59 25.41
CA GLN A 411 -0.90 3.88 25.55
C GLN A 411 0.52 3.85 24.98
N LEU A 412 1.32 2.80 25.19
CA LEU A 412 2.64 2.66 24.57
C LEU A 412 2.57 2.68 23.04
N VAL A 413 1.63 1.92 22.46
CA VAL A 413 1.42 1.87 21.01
C VAL A 413 0.96 3.22 20.47
N HIS A 414 0.12 3.93 21.22
CA HIS A 414 -0.35 5.26 20.86
C HIS A 414 0.74 6.33 20.99
N ASP A 415 1.47 6.34 22.10
CA ASP A 415 2.44 7.37 22.46
C ASP A 415 3.71 7.22 21.61
N LYS A 416 4.19 5.99 21.41
CA LYS A 416 5.38 5.73 20.58
C LYS A 416 5.07 5.50 19.11
N ALA A 417 3.79 5.55 18.73
CA ALA A 417 3.32 5.25 17.38
C ALA A 417 3.75 3.87 16.85
N LEU A 418 3.96 2.87 17.72
CA LEU A 418 4.53 1.58 17.32
C LEU A 418 3.73 0.96 16.16
N CYS A 419 4.42 0.66 15.07
CA CYS A 419 3.84 0.00 13.91
C CYS A 419 4.69 -1.19 13.47
N MET A 420 4.04 -2.14 12.79
CA MET A 420 4.71 -3.30 12.22
C MET A 420 4.77 -3.12 10.71
N PHE A 421 5.97 -3.14 10.15
CA PHE A 421 6.24 -3.06 8.72
C PHE A 421 6.68 -4.43 8.23
N VAL A 422 5.89 -5.04 7.35
CA VAL A 422 6.09 -6.39 6.84
C VAL A 422 6.37 -6.29 5.35
N ARG A 423 7.55 -6.72 4.92
CA ARG A 423 7.86 -6.83 3.50
C ARG A 423 7.46 -8.22 3.01
N LEU A 424 6.57 -8.28 2.04
CA LEU A 424 6.06 -9.51 1.45
C LEU A 424 6.55 -9.64 0.00
N ALA A 425 6.49 -10.87 -0.50
CA ALA A 425 6.68 -11.16 -1.90
C ALA A 425 5.72 -12.27 -2.36
N SER A 426 5.27 -12.17 -3.60
CA SER A 426 4.66 -13.28 -4.34
C SER A 426 5.78 -13.97 -5.12
N VAL A 427 5.99 -15.26 -4.86
CA VAL A 427 6.97 -16.11 -5.55
C VAL A 427 6.20 -17.23 -6.24
N ASN A 428 6.04 -17.15 -7.56
CA ASN A 428 5.17 -18.07 -8.32
C ASN A 428 3.74 -18.15 -7.72
N SER A 429 3.15 -17.00 -7.41
CA SER A 429 1.86 -16.89 -6.72
C SER A 429 1.83 -17.47 -5.30
N GLU A 430 2.96 -17.73 -4.65
CA GLU A 430 3.06 -18.11 -3.23
C GLU A 430 3.47 -16.90 -2.40
N MET A 431 2.69 -16.54 -1.38
CA MET A 431 3.03 -15.43 -0.49
C MET A 431 4.16 -15.83 0.47
N ARG A 432 5.27 -15.10 0.41
CA ARG A 432 6.44 -15.27 1.29
C ARG A 432 6.75 -13.98 2.04
N ILE A 433 7.07 -14.14 3.32
CA ILE A 433 7.54 -13.03 4.15
C ILE A 433 9.03 -12.83 3.86
N ARG A 434 9.46 -11.59 3.60
CA ARG A 434 10.87 -11.24 3.43
C ARG A 434 11.50 -10.82 4.74
N PHE A 435 10.85 -9.89 5.45
CA PHE A 435 11.24 -9.49 6.80
C PHE A 435 10.10 -8.76 7.52
N ILE A 436 10.23 -8.65 8.84
CA ILE A 436 9.30 -7.95 9.73
C ILE A 436 10.10 -6.95 10.57
N GLN A 437 9.77 -5.67 10.41
CA GLN A 437 10.34 -4.58 11.18
C GLN A 437 9.28 -4.01 12.12
N PHE A 438 9.71 -3.58 13.31
CA PHE A 438 8.88 -2.79 14.21
C PHE A 438 9.45 -1.39 14.23
N LEU A 439 8.64 -0.40 13.85
CA LEU A 439 9.08 0.98 13.71
C LEU A 439 8.34 1.86 14.71
N SER A 440 9.04 2.83 15.30
CA SER A 440 8.46 3.75 16.28
C SER A 440 9.02 5.17 16.14
N VAL A 441 8.37 6.14 16.79
CA VAL A 441 8.88 7.53 16.84
C VAL A 441 10.27 7.59 17.48
N ASN A 442 10.56 6.72 18.46
CA ASN A 442 11.86 6.69 19.12
C ASN A 442 13.00 6.32 18.16
N GLU A 443 12.76 5.40 17.22
CA GLU A 443 13.76 5.03 16.22
C GLU A 443 13.98 6.15 15.22
N ALA A 444 12.91 6.79 14.77
CA ALA A 444 13.01 7.96 13.91
C ALA A 444 13.77 9.12 14.59
N GLN A 445 13.50 9.37 15.88
CA GLN A 445 14.22 10.35 16.68
C GLN A 445 15.69 9.97 16.86
N ALA A 446 15.99 8.69 17.12
CA ALA A 446 17.36 8.21 17.21
C ALA A 446 18.14 8.43 15.90
N LEU A 447 17.50 8.18 14.74
CA LEU A 447 18.08 8.48 13.43
C LEU A 447 18.29 9.98 13.19
N GLU A 448 17.39 10.83 13.67
CA GLU A 448 17.47 12.29 13.54
C GLU A 448 18.51 12.92 14.47
N GLU A 449 18.65 12.42 15.71
CA GLU A 449 19.39 13.12 16.76
C GLU A 449 20.70 12.43 17.15
N HIS A 450 20.75 11.09 17.19
CA HIS A 450 21.79 10.39 17.96
C HIS A 450 22.38 9.12 17.31
N ALA A 451 22.09 8.81 16.06
CA ALA A 451 22.62 7.63 15.36
C ALA A 451 24.15 7.61 15.20
N CYS A 452 24.81 8.76 15.24
CA CYS A 452 26.25 8.94 15.06
C CYS A 452 26.85 9.80 16.18
N PHE A 453 27.26 9.18 17.30
CA PHE A 453 27.94 9.85 18.42
C PHE A 453 27.25 11.14 18.90
N GLY A 454 25.94 11.09 19.12
CA GLY A 454 25.15 12.24 19.55
C GLY A 454 24.73 13.19 18.42
N ARG A 455 24.93 12.80 17.16
CA ARG A 455 24.37 13.44 15.96
C ARG A 455 23.47 12.47 15.20
N GLY A 456 22.56 12.98 14.38
CA GLY A 456 21.76 12.17 13.46
C GLY A 456 22.58 11.51 12.36
N GLU A 457 21.95 10.57 11.65
CA GLU A 457 22.53 9.90 10.49
C GLU A 457 22.56 10.89 9.30
N PRO A 458 23.75 11.22 8.75
CA PRO A 458 23.88 12.28 7.74
C PRO A 458 23.03 12.08 6.49
N GLY A 459 22.91 10.84 5.99
CA GLY A 459 22.11 10.51 4.82
C GLY A 459 20.62 10.75 5.05
N PHE A 460 20.10 10.29 6.19
CA PHE A 460 18.72 10.47 6.64
C PHE A 460 18.36 11.94 6.81
N LEU A 461 19.25 12.74 7.44
CA LEU A 461 19.07 14.18 7.59
C LEU A 461 19.01 14.90 6.23
N GLU A 462 19.85 14.52 5.27
CA GLU A 462 19.82 15.06 3.91
C GLU A 462 18.52 14.67 3.17
N LEU A 463 18.05 13.43 3.34
CA LEU A 463 16.77 12.99 2.78
C LEU A 463 15.59 13.78 3.35
N MET A 464 15.57 14.03 4.66
CA MET A 464 14.56 14.88 5.28
C MET A 464 14.59 16.30 4.74
N ARG A 465 15.78 16.90 4.59
CA ARG A 465 15.97 18.24 4.02
C ARG A 465 15.41 18.31 2.59
N ARG A 466 15.73 17.35 1.74
CA ARG A 466 15.22 17.26 0.36
C ARG A 466 13.71 17.06 0.32
N ARG A 467 13.15 16.22 1.21
CA ARG A 467 11.71 16.00 1.28
C ARG A 467 10.95 17.28 1.63
N ARG A 468 11.45 18.08 2.57
CA ARG A 468 10.89 19.40 2.90
C ARG A 468 10.89 20.33 1.67
N GLN A 469 11.98 20.34 0.90
CA GLN A 469 12.06 21.10 -0.35
C GLN A 469 11.12 20.57 -1.45
N MET A 470 10.96 19.26 -1.57
CA MET A 470 10.06 18.65 -2.56
C MET A 470 8.60 18.94 -2.23
N ARG A 471 8.16 18.79 -0.97
CA ARG A 471 6.78 19.11 -0.56
C ARG A 471 6.39 20.55 -0.89
N ALA A 472 7.33 21.49 -0.84
CA ALA A 472 7.10 22.88 -1.22
C ALA A 472 6.95 23.09 -2.74
N ARG A 473 7.53 22.20 -3.56
CA ARG A 473 7.57 22.33 -5.04
C ARG A 473 6.56 21.46 -5.76
N THR A 474 6.22 20.30 -5.21
CA THR A 474 5.33 19.36 -5.86
C THR A 474 3.90 19.87 -5.75
N ARG A 475 3.30 20.21 -6.90
CA ARG A 475 1.85 20.36 -6.98
C ARG A 475 1.21 19.04 -6.52
N PRO A 476 0.09 19.10 -5.77
CA PRO A 476 -0.61 17.90 -5.32
C PRO A 476 -0.85 16.95 -6.49
N PHE A 477 -0.74 15.66 -6.19
CA PHE A 477 -0.80 14.61 -7.20
C PHE A 477 -2.00 14.77 -8.14
N ARG A 478 -1.75 14.38 -9.39
CA ARG A 478 -2.75 14.26 -10.46
C ARG A 478 -3.86 13.31 -10.01
N SER A 479 -5.01 13.42 -10.69
CA SER A 479 -6.23 12.63 -10.46
C SER A 479 -5.98 11.26 -9.82
N LEU A 480 -6.62 11.01 -8.69
CA LEU A 480 -6.56 9.73 -7.99
C LEU A 480 -7.64 8.79 -8.52
N ARG A 481 -7.26 7.64 -9.08
CA ARG A 481 -8.21 6.60 -9.48
C ARG A 481 -8.51 5.68 -8.30
N ARG A 482 -9.76 5.27 -8.14
CA ARG A 482 -10.21 4.33 -7.11
C ARG A 482 -10.72 3.05 -7.77
N TYR A 483 -10.27 1.92 -7.25
CA TYR A 483 -10.68 0.57 -7.67
C TYR A 483 -11.22 -0.19 -6.44
N ASP A 484 -12.08 0.48 -5.69
CA ASP A 484 -12.63 -0.03 -4.43
C ASP A 484 -13.59 -1.20 -4.68
N GLU A 485 -13.77 -2.05 -3.66
CA GLU A 485 -14.78 -3.11 -3.71
C GLU A 485 -16.19 -2.52 -3.92
N PRO A 486 -16.98 -3.01 -4.90
CA PRO A 486 -18.30 -2.46 -5.23
C PRO A 486 -19.27 -2.38 -4.05
N LEU A 487 -19.16 -3.29 -3.08
CA LEU A 487 -20.03 -3.34 -1.90
C LEU A 487 -19.74 -2.23 -0.88
N ILE A 488 -18.48 -1.77 -0.79
CA ILE A 488 -18.11 -0.68 0.12
C ILE A 488 -18.80 0.61 -0.31
N SER A 489 -18.88 0.85 -1.62
CA SER A 489 -19.53 2.02 -2.19
C SER A 489 -21.03 2.11 -1.88
N LEU A 490 -21.70 0.98 -1.61
CA LEU A 490 -23.13 0.94 -1.27
C LEU A 490 -23.39 1.15 0.23
N HIS A 491 -22.50 0.68 1.09
CA HIS A 491 -22.69 0.71 2.54
C HIS A 491 -22.16 1.98 3.21
N GLU A 492 -21.19 2.64 2.61
CA GLU A 492 -20.68 3.93 3.10
C GLU A 492 -21.69 5.03 2.68
N ALA A 493 -22.80 5.12 3.41
CA ALA A 493 -23.75 6.21 3.27
C ALA A 493 -22.98 7.54 3.34
N PRO A 494 -23.30 8.54 2.50
CA PRO A 494 -22.59 9.84 2.44
C PRO A 494 -22.71 10.70 3.70
N ASN A 495 -23.06 10.10 4.85
CA ASN A 495 -23.17 10.78 6.12
C ASN A 495 -21.79 11.27 6.56
N THR A 496 -21.66 12.59 6.53
CA THR A 496 -20.52 13.45 6.88
C THR A 496 -19.40 13.53 5.84
N GLN A 497 -19.29 14.72 5.22
CA GLN A 497 -18.30 15.14 4.21
C GLN A 497 -16.81 14.99 4.64
N ASP A 498 -16.54 14.56 5.88
CA ASP A 498 -15.20 14.30 6.42
C ASP A 498 -14.49 13.10 5.77
N ALA A 499 -15.20 12.20 5.07
CA ALA A 499 -14.58 11.07 4.38
C ALA A 499 -13.87 11.44 3.06
N SER A 500 -14.08 12.66 2.53
CA SER A 500 -13.45 13.10 1.27
C SER A 500 -12.04 13.66 1.46
N SER A 501 -11.68 14.09 2.67
CA SER A 501 -10.39 14.75 2.96
C SER A 501 -9.31 13.82 3.52
N THR A 502 -9.68 12.64 4.04
CA THR A 502 -8.70 11.65 4.49
C THR A 502 -8.22 10.84 3.29
N SER A 503 -7.43 11.48 2.42
CA SER A 503 -6.49 10.73 1.59
C SER A 503 -5.80 9.71 2.50
N PRO A 504 -5.66 8.43 2.14
CA PRO A 504 -4.90 7.49 2.95
C PRO A 504 -3.45 7.92 3.12
N LEU A 505 -2.92 8.77 2.22
CA LEU A 505 -1.66 9.50 2.42
C LEU A 505 -1.77 10.60 3.48
N ALA A 506 -2.95 11.18 3.69
CA ALA A 506 -3.28 12.14 4.75
C ALA A 506 -3.76 11.49 6.05
N ILE A 507 -3.73 10.16 6.19
CA ILE A 507 -3.95 9.51 7.51
C ILE A 507 -2.91 9.99 8.56
N GLY A 508 -1.83 10.64 8.11
CA GLY A 508 -0.86 11.35 8.93
C GLY A 508 -1.27 12.77 9.40
N SER A 509 -2.32 13.41 8.87
CA SER A 509 -2.61 14.83 9.23
C SER A 509 -3.24 15.02 10.61
N GLN A 510 -3.66 13.96 11.30
CA GLN A 510 -3.96 14.03 12.74
C GLN A 510 -2.76 13.64 13.61
N GLN A 511 -1.60 13.38 12.99
CA GLN A 511 -0.33 13.07 13.64
C GLN A 511 0.64 14.26 13.59
N ASP A 512 0.14 15.49 13.57
CA ASP A 512 0.92 16.73 13.53
C ASP A 512 1.99 16.84 14.64
N SER A 513 1.94 15.96 15.66
CA SER A 513 2.96 15.85 16.71
C SER A 513 4.08 14.81 16.49
N ARG A 514 3.98 13.91 15.50
CA ARG A 514 4.90 12.75 15.39
C ARG A 514 6.20 13.01 14.64
N GLY A 515 6.43 14.23 14.18
CA GLY A 515 7.70 14.67 13.58
C GLY A 515 7.93 14.19 12.14
N SER A 516 8.62 15.02 11.34
CA SER A 516 8.89 14.72 9.91
C SER A 516 9.74 13.48 9.68
N ALA A 517 10.57 13.10 10.67
CA ALA A 517 11.43 11.91 10.60
C ALA A 517 10.60 10.62 10.60
N TYR A 518 9.60 10.52 11.47
CA TYR A 518 8.75 9.34 11.55
C TYR A 518 7.88 9.14 10.30
N GLU A 519 7.39 10.25 9.72
CA GLU A 519 6.72 10.21 8.42
C GLU A 519 7.66 9.73 7.31
N LEU A 520 8.95 10.09 7.33
CA LEU A 520 9.91 9.61 6.31
C LEU A 520 10.15 8.12 6.46
N LEU A 521 10.23 7.64 7.70
CA LEU A 521 10.41 6.23 8.02
C LEU A 521 9.20 5.37 7.60
N THR A 522 7.98 5.89 7.76
CA THR A 522 6.74 5.10 7.60
C THR A 522 5.88 5.41 6.37
N ASP A 523 5.90 6.62 5.81
CA ASP A 523 5.04 6.99 4.68
C ASP A 523 5.73 6.85 3.32
N CYS A 524 7.07 6.92 3.29
CA CYS A 524 7.82 6.86 2.05
C CYS A 524 8.02 5.39 1.63
N PHE A 525 7.28 4.99 0.61
CA PHE A 525 7.53 3.75 -0.10
C PHE A 525 8.38 3.95 -1.37
N ASP A 526 9.01 5.13 -1.48
CA ASP A 526 10.07 5.41 -2.44
C ASP A 526 11.43 4.91 -1.92
N SER A 527 12.48 5.11 -2.72
CA SER A 527 13.84 4.76 -2.34
C SER A 527 14.35 5.47 -1.08
N THR A 528 13.79 6.63 -0.71
CA THR A 528 14.21 7.40 0.48
C THR A 528 13.72 6.74 1.76
N GLY A 529 12.48 6.27 1.77
CA GLY A 529 11.96 5.50 2.90
C GLY A 529 12.55 4.10 2.96
N GLU A 530 12.84 3.47 1.82
CA GLU A 530 13.58 2.20 1.79
C GLU A 530 14.95 2.33 2.43
N TYR A 531 15.75 3.33 2.04
CA TYR A 531 17.04 3.62 2.68
C TYR A 531 16.87 3.88 4.18
N SER A 532 15.93 4.74 4.57
CA SER A 532 15.68 5.06 5.97
C SER A 532 15.39 3.82 6.81
N ARG A 533 14.59 2.88 6.29
CA ARG A 533 14.27 1.61 6.96
C ARG A 533 15.45 0.63 7.01
N THR A 534 16.45 0.75 6.13
CA THR A 534 17.68 -0.06 6.22
C THR A 534 18.61 0.37 7.36
N LEU A 535 18.45 1.59 7.87
CA LEU A 535 19.18 2.07 9.05
C LEU A 535 18.61 1.52 10.36
N CYS A 536 17.36 1.04 10.33
CA CYS A 536 16.71 0.38 11.45
C CYS A 536 17.02 -1.13 11.45
N TYR A 537 16.80 -1.77 12.60
CA TYR A 537 16.91 -3.23 12.69
C TYR A 537 15.88 -3.88 11.76
N SER A 538 16.36 -4.69 10.81
CA SER A 538 15.52 -5.28 9.76
C SER A 538 14.67 -6.47 10.21
N GLY A 539 14.72 -6.82 11.50
CA GLY A 539 14.18 -8.08 12.00
C GLY A 539 15.18 -9.24 11.84
N PRO A 540 14.89 -10.39 12.46
CA PRO A 540 15.71 -11.58 12.31
C PRO A 540 15.55 -12.18 10.90
N TYR A 541 16.56 -12.89 10.43
CA TYR A 541 16.43 -13.69 9.21
C TYR A 541 15.40 -14.80 9.46
N LEU A 542 14.34 -14.82 8.65
CA LEU A 542 13.21 -15.72 8.86
C LEU A 542 13.58 -17.21 8.71
N SER A 543 14.64 -17.53 7.96
CA SER A 543 15.18 -18.87 7.84
C SER A 543 15.83 -19.40 9.12
N GLU A 544 16.18 -18.50 10.05
CA GLU A 544 16.79 -18.84 11.34
C GLU A 544 15.74 -18.98 12.47
N LEU A 545 14.49 -18.58 12.21
CA LEU A 545 13.40 -18.75 13.16
C LEU A 545 12.95 -20.20 13.23
N SER A 546 12.37 -20.60 14.36
CA SER A 546 11.75 -21.90 14.50
C SER A 546 10.55 -22.04 13.56
N LYS A 547 10.28 -23.26 13.10
CA LYS A 547 9.11 -23.55 12.25
C LYS A 547 7.80 -23.16 12.91
N GLU A 548 7.71 -23.32 14.23
CA GLU A 548 6.53 -22.93 15.02
C GLU A 548 6.31 -21.41 14.99
N MET A 549 7.37 -20.62 15.16
CA MET A 549 7.28 -19.16 15.07
C MET A 549 6.91 -18.71 13.64
N MET A 550 7.49 -19.35 12.62
CA MET A 550 7.15 -19.06 11.23
C MET A 550 5.69 -19.39 10.91
N GLY A 551 5.19 -20.54 11.36
CA GLY A 551 3.77 -20.90 11.24
C GLY A 551 2.87 -19.90 11.96
N ALA A 552 3.20 -19.52 13.20
CA ALA A 552 2.43 -18.53 13.95
C ALA A 552 2.41 -17.14 13.28
N LEU A 553 3.53 -16.71 12.69
CA LEU A 553 3.59 -15.46 11.93
C LEU A 553 2.74 -15.52 10.66
N GLN A 554 2.77 -16.64 9.95
CA GLN A 554 1.93 -16.86 8.78
C GLN A 554 0.44 -16.89 9.14
N ASP A 555 0.06 -17.62 10.19
CA ASP A 555 -1.31 -17.70 10.70
C ASP A 555 -1.80 -16.33 11.17
N TYR A 556 -0.95 -15.54 11.82
CA TYR A 556 -1.29 -14.18 12.23
C TYR A 556 -1.52 -13.25 11.03
N LEU A 557 -0.65 -13.28 10.02
CA LEU A 557 -0.79 -12.43 8.84
C LEU A 557 -2.00 -12.85 7.99
N GLN A 558 -2.10 -14.14 7.66
CA GLN A 558 -3.13 -14.65 6.75
C GLN A 558 -4.50 -14.79 7.43
N GLY A 559 -4.53 -15.27 8.67
CA GLY A 559 -5.77 -15.52 9.41
C GLY A 559 -6.27 -14.30 10.17
N ASP A 560 -5.44 -13.79 11.08
CA ASP A 560 -5.86 -12.74 12.01
C ASP A 560 -5.89 -11.34 11.39
N LEU A 561 -4.96 -11.04 10.48
CA LEU A 561 -4.91 -9.76 9.77
C LEU A 561 -5.57 -9.81 8.38
N ALA A 562 -6.03 -10.97 7.93
CA ALA A 562 -6.63 -11.19 6.61
C ALA A 562 -5.75 -10.71 5.43
N ILE A 563 -4.43 -10.77 5.59
CA ILE A 563 -3.45 -10.60 4.51
C ILE A 563 -3.29 -11.97 3.84
N SER A 564 -4.33 -12.38 3.13
CA SER A 564 -4.49 -13.74 2.60
C SER A 564 -3.67 -13.97 1.32
N GLN A 565 -3.57 -15.25 0.94
CA GLN A 565 -3.04 -15.64 -0.37
C GLN A 565 -3.85 -15.06 -1.54
N GLU A 566 -5.17 -14.89 -1.36
CA GLU A 566 -6.04 -14.23 -2.35
C GLU A 566 -5.66 -12.75 -2.54
N LEU A 567 -5.32 -12.05 -1.46
CA LEU A 567 -4.81 -10.67 -1.54
C LEU A 567 -3.47 -10.62 -2.28
N CYS A 568 -2.57 -11.56 -2.00
CA CYS A 568 -1.27 -11.67 -2.68
C CYS A 568 -1.45 -11.84 -4.21
N GLU A 569 -2.35 -12.75 -4.62
CA GLU A 569 -2.67 -12.96 -6.03
C GLU A 569 -3.33 -11.73 -6.66
N TYR A 570 -4.27 -11.11 -5.96
CA TYR A 570 -4.89 -9.86 -6.38
C TYR A 570 -3.86 -8.75 -6.62
N VAL A 571 -2.86 -8.62 -5.73
CA VAL A 571 -1.78 -7.64 -5.90
C VAL A 571 -1.03 -7.87 -7.21
N CYS A 572 -0.65 -9.13 -7.53
CA CYS A 572 -0.02 -9.47 -8.82
C CYS A 572 -0.91 -9.10 -10.02
N GLN A 573 -2.20 -9.47 -9.97
CA GLN A 573 -3.16 -9.16 -11.04
C GLN A 573 -3.34 -7.65 -11.23
N MET A 574 -3.42 -6.90 -10.13
CA MET A 574 -3.63 -5.46 -10.15
C MET A 574 -2.37 -4.69 -10.58
N GLN A 575 -1.16 -5.18 -10.24
CA GLN A 575 0.09 -4.64 -10.79
C GLN A 575 0.09 -4.74 -12.32
N PHE A 576 -0.25 -5.90 -12.87
CA PHE A 576 -0.34 -6.10 -14.32
C PHE A 576 -1.40 -5.20 -14.98
N PHE A 577 -2.60 -5.14 -14.40
CA PHE A 577 -3.69 -4.31 -14.93
C PHE A 577 -3.34 -2.82 -14.94
N LEU A 578 -2.78 -2.29 -13.85
CA LEU A 578 -2.44 -0.87 -13.76
C LEU A 578 -1.21 -0.50 -14.57
N GLU A 579 -0.26 -1.43 -14.76
CA GLU A 579 0.86 -1.23 -15.69
C GLU A 579 0.36 -1.05 -17.13
N GLN A 580 -0.62 -1.84 -17.55
CA GLN A 580 -1.29 -1.69 -18.85
C GLN A 580 -2.02 -0.34 -18.98
N GLU A 581 -2.73 0.10 -17.93
CA GLU A 581 -3.37 1.43 -17.90
C GLU A 581 -2.35 2.58 -18.02
N GLU A 582 -1.21 2.47 -17.34
CA GLU A 582 -0.14 3.46 -17.41
C GLU A 582 0.58 3.44 -18.77
N TYR A 583 0.68 2.27 -19.41
CA TYR A 583 1.16 2.15 -20.79
C TYR A 583 0.25 2.89 -21.78
N MET A 584 -1.07 2.71 -21.66
CA MET A 584 -2.06 3.45 -22.45
C MET A 584 -1.96 4.96 -22.22
N ALA A 585 -1.81 5.39 -20.96
CA ALA A 585 -1.59 6.79 -20.62
C ALA A 585 -0.27 7.34 -21.19
N TRP A 586 0.78 6.50 -21.23
CA TRP A 586 2.07 6.85 -21.83
C TRP A 586 1.96 7.04 -23.35
N LEU A 587 1.28 6.14 -24.07
CA LEU A 587 0.99 6.30 -25.50
C LEU A 587 0.19 7.58 -25.77
N GLY A 588 -0.80 7.89 -24.94
CA GLY A 588 -1.55 9.14 -25.03
C GLY A 588 -0.67 10.39 -24.88
N ARG A 589 0.28 10.36 -23.92
CA ARG A 589 1.27 11.45 -23.76
C ARG A 589 2.21 11.55 -24.95
N LEU A 590 2.68 10.42 -25.49
CA LEU A 590 3.55 10.36 -26.66
C LEU A 590 2.87 10.99 -27.88
N ARG A 591 1.61 10.62 -28.14
CA ARG A 591 0.77 11.23 -29.18
C ARG A 591 0.63 12.73 -28.96
N HIS A 592 0.29 13.17 -27.74
CA HIS A 592 0.12 14.59 -27.43
C HIS A 592 1.39 15.40 -27.70
N VAL A 593 2.56 14.92 -27.26
CA VAL A 593 3.85 15.58 -27.51
C VAL A 593 4.11 15.68 -29.01
N ALA A 594 3.90 14.59 -29.75
CA ALA A 594 4.06 14.57 -31.20
C ALA A 594 3.13 15.58 -31.91
N THR A 595 1.86 15.68 -31.49
CA THR A 595 0.90 16.68 -32.00
C THR A 595 1.33 18.11 -31.71
N VAL A 596 1.86 18.39 -30.51
CA VAL A 596 2.35 19.73 -30.16
C VAL A 596 3.57 20.11 -31.00
N VAL A 597 4.48 19.17 -31.26
CA VAL A 597 5.67 19.40 -32.09
C VAL A 597 5.28 19.65 -33.55
N SER A 598 4.37 18.85 -34.12
CA SER A 598 3.90 19.08 -35.49
C SER A 598 3.11 20.39 -35.63
N GLY A 599 2.23 20.71 -34.68
CA GLY A 599 1.42 21.93 -34.72
C GLY A 599 2.21 23.24 -34.62
N ARG A 600 3.41 23.23 -34.01
CA ARG A 600 4.27 24.42 -33.92
C ARG A 600 4.96 24.77 -35.24
N SER A 601 5.17 23.81 -36.14
CA SER A 601 5.85 24.07 -37.43
C SER A 601 5.00 24.88 -38.42
N HIS A 602 3.70 25.06 -38.15
CA HIS A 602 2.78 25.82 -38.99
C HIS A 602 2.64 27.29 -38.61
N LYS A 603 3.18 27.69 -37.45
CA LYS A 603 3.22 29.09 -36.99
C LYS A 603 4.63 29.62 -37.18
#